data_AF-A0A9D3X8G3-F1
#
_entry.id   AF-A0A9D3X8G3-F1
#
_cell.length_a   1.000
_cell.length_b   1.000
_cell.length_c   1.000
_cell.angle_alpha   90.00
_cell.angle_beta   90.00
_cell.angle_gamma   90.00
#
_symmetry.space_group_name_H-M   'P 1'
#
loop_
_entity.id
_entity.type
_entity.pdbx_description
1 polymer ?
#
loop_
_entity_poly.entity_id
_entity_poly.type
_entity_poly.pdbx_seq_one_letter_code
_entity_poly.pdbx_strand_id
1 'polypeptide(L)'
;MEYYKDTLWKGALIFLICVLGGVFYVKSEKVSQDYSGFFVYGTLVGFWLLLSSMHKRHLVINHLQGCYQIYIKRRLWEEGPLHQIFVRLTAQTDAYGKRFYSLIINGHGLEGLALASLSDKYEHMEFLGRRIARKLKLNYFDYLDVSTRHVIRHRPPLERDEELQV
;
A
#
# COMPACT_ATOMS: atom_id res chain seq x y z
N MET A 1 10.44 6.61 -1.58
CA MET A 1 9.04 7.07 -1.61
C MET A 1 8.51 7.05 -0.18
N GLU A 2 7.88 8.14 0.27
CA GLU A 2 7.29 8.21 1.61
C GLU A 2 5.80 7.90 1.53
N TYR A 3 5.30 7.08 2.44
CA TYR A 3 3.86 6.80 2.52
C TYR A 3 3.42 6.54 3.96
N TYR A 4 2.12 6.77 4.20
CA TYR A 4 1.45 6.43 5.44
C TYR A 4 0.62 5.16 5.25
N LYS A 5 0.41 4.43 6.33
CA LYS A 5 -0.46 3.26 6.32
C LYS A 5 -1.92 3.70 6.20
N ASP A 6 -2.64 3.12 5.23
CA ASP A 6 -4.05 3.43 4.94
C ASP A 6 -5.01 3.07 6.11
N THR A 7 -4.53 2.41 7.16
CA THR A 7 -5.33 2.15 8.37
C THR A 7 -5.44 3.34 9.32
N LEU A 8 -4.68 4.43 9.08
CA LEU A 8 -4.64 5.59 9.98
C LEU A 8 -6.01 6.26 10.11
N TRP A 9 -6.69 6.52 8.99
CA TRP A 9 -8.00 7.17 9.01
C TRP A 9 -9.08 6.29 9.64
N LYS A 10 -9.00 4.97 9.47
CA LYS A 10 -9.92 4.00 10.10
C LYS A 10 -9.77 4.03 11.62
N GLY A 11 -8.53 4.04 12.12
CA GLY A 11 -8.25 4.20 13.54
C GLY A 11 -8.75 5.53 14.10
N ALA A 12 -8.55 6.63 13.37
CA ALA A 12 -9.05 7.95 13.74
C ALA A 12 -10.58 8.01 13.85
N LEU A 13 -11.28 7.40 12.88
CA LEU A 13 -12.74 7.35 12.85
C LEU A 13 -13.29 6.56 14.04
N ILE A 14 -12.74 5.37 14.32
CA ILE A 14 -13.15 4.54 15.45
C ILE A 14 -12.94 5.30 16.77
N PHE A 15 -11.77 5.92 16.94
CA PHE A 15 -11.46 6.69 18.13
C PHE A 15 -12.47 7.84 18.33
N LEU A 16 -12.77 8.61 17.27
CA LEU A 16 -13.68 9.74 17.35
C LEU A 16 -15.12 9.31 17.66
N ILE A 17 -15.62 8.25 17.02
CA ILE A 17 -16.96 7.71 17.26
C ILE A 17 -17.08 7.21 18.71
N CYS A 18 -16.09 6.48 19.22
CA CYS A 18 -16.14 5.94 20.57
C CYS A 18 -16.04 7.04 21.65
N VAL A 19 -15.23 8.08 21.44
CA VAL A 19 -15.15 9.22 22.36
C VAL A 19 -16.45 10.01 22.37
N LEU A 20 -16.97 10.39 21.19
CA LEU A 20 -18.21 11.16 21.10
C LEU A 20 -19.39 10.35 21.66
N GLY A 21 -19.52 9.08 21.25
CA GLY A 21 -20.56 8.18 21.75
C GLY A 21 -20.49 7.99 23.27
N GLY A 22 -19.29 7.84 23.84
CA GLY A 22 -19.09 7.77 25.28
C GLY A 22 -19.52 9.04 26.02
N VAL A 23 -19.18 10.22 25.50
CA VAL A 23 -19.59 11.50 26.10
C VAL A 23 -21.11 11.68 26.06
N PHE A 24 -21.75 11.36 24.94
CA PHE A 24 -23.21 11.40 24.82
C PHE A 24 -23.88 10.36 25.72
N TYR A 25 -23.30 9.17 25.88
CA TYR A 25 -23.81 8.13 26.76
C TYR A 25 -23.79 8.57 28.23
N VAL A 26 -22.68 9.16 28.71
CA VAL A 26 -22.58 9.69 30.09
C VAL A 26 -23.56 10.84 30.32
N LYS A 27 -23.82 11.68 29.31
CA LYS A 27 -24.79 12.77 29.40
C LYS A 27 -26.24 12.29 29.34
N SER A 28 -26.49 11.10 28.78
CA SER A 28 -27.82 10.52 28.65
C SER A 28 -28.16 9.72 29.90
N GLU A 29 -28.76 10.38 30.87
CA GLU A 29 -29.14 9.87 32.20
C GLU A 29 -30.13 8.67 32.20
N LYS A 30 -30.55 8.16 31.03
CA LYS A 30 -31.69 7.24 30.86
C LYS A 30 -31.37 5.86 30.29
N VAL A 31 -30.10 5.48 30.16
CA VAL A 31 -29.76 4.19 29.51
C VAL A 31 -29.55 3.10 30.56
N SER A 32 -30.46 2.13 30.62
CA SER A 32 -30.44 0.98 31.55
C SER A 32 -29.54 -0.18 31.14
N GLN A 33 -28.84 -0.07 30.00
CA GLN A 33 -27.92 -1.09 29.50
C GLN A 33 -26.46 -0.63 29.58
N ASP A 34 -25.61 -1.49 30.14
CA ASP A 34 -24.18 -1.28 30.36
C ASP A 34 -23.35 -1.39 29.07
N TYR A 35 -23.48 -0.41 28.17
CA TYR A 35 -22.62 -0.30 26.98
C TYR A 35 -21.32 0.48 27.24
N SER A 36 -21.07 0.90 28.48
CA SER A 36 -19.87 1.64 28.88
C SER A 36 -18.57 0.92 28.51
N GLY A 37 -18.51 -0.40 28.71
CA GLY A 37 -17.36 -1.22 28.36
C GLY A 37 -17.02 -1.21 26.87
N PHE A 38 -18.03 -1.14 25.99
CA PHE A 38 -17.82 -1.06 24.54
C PHE A 38 -17.14 0.25 24.15
N PHE A 39 -17.55 1.39 24.72
CA PHE A 39 -16.94 2.68 24.44
C PHE A 39 -15.49 2.77 24.96
N VAL A 40 -15.23 2.25 26.17
CA VAL A 40 -13.87 2.22 26.73
C VAL A 40 -12.96 1.31 25.90
N TYR A 41 -13.43 0.12 25.54
CA TYR A 41 -12.66 -0.78 24.69
C TYR A 41 -12.40 -0.18 23.29
N GLY A 42 -13.41 0.43 22.69
CA GLY A 42 -13.31 1.07 21.38
C GLY A 42 -12.33 2.25 21.35
N THR A 43 -12.29 3.07 22.41
CA THR A 43 -11.29 4.16 22.52
C THR A 43 -9.86 3.64 22.65
N LEU A 44 -9.64 2.60 23.47
CA LEU A 44 -8.32 1.96 23.62
C LEU A 44 -7.82 1.35 22.30
N VAL A 45 -8.68 0.60 21.60
CA VAL A 45 -8.34 -0.01 20.31
C VAL A 45 -8.11 1.06 19.24
N GLY A 46 -8.96 2.09 19.17
CA GLY A 46 -8.79 3.21 18.24
C GLY A 46 -7.47 3.95 18.47
N PHE A 47 -7.13 4.20 19.73
CA PHE A 47 -5.87 4.84 20.11
C PHE A 47 -4.64 3.98 19.77
N TRP A 48 -4.69 2.68 20.04
CA TRP A 48 -3.64 1.74 19.64
C TRP A 48 -3.43 1.69 18.12
N LEU A 49 -4.52 1.68 17.34
CA LEU A 49 -4.46 1.71 15.88
C LEU A 49 -3.88 3.02 15.34
N LEU A 50 -4.23 4.16 15.95
CA LEU A 50 -3.64 5.45 15.62
C LEU A 50 -2.12 5.43 15.85
N LEU A 51 -1.68 5.07 17.05
CA LEU A 51 -0.26 5.03 17.39
C LEU A 51 0.54 4.10 16.48
N SER A 52 0.02 2.90 16.20
CA SER A 52 0.72 1.95 15.31
C SER A 52 0.80 2.45 13.87
N SER A 53 -0.24 3.13 13.38
CA SER A 53 -0.36 3.60 11.98
C SER A 53 0.32 4.95 11.71
N MET A 54 0.61 5.75 12.74
CA MET A 54 1.22 7.09 12.62
C MET A 54 2.67 7.10 12.10
N HIS A 55 3.32 5.94 12.02
CA HIS A 55 4.72 5.87 11.67
C HIS A 55 4.94 6.04 10.17
N LYS A 56 5.68 7.09 9.80
CA LYS A 56 6.16 7.30 8.43
C LYS A 56 7.03 6.12 7.99
N ARG A 57 6.75 5.63 6.79
CA ARG A 57 7.50 4.55 6.15
C ARG A 57 8.17 5.09 4.89
N HIS A 58 9.42 4.69 4.69
CA HIS A 58 10.23 5.09 3.56
C HIS A 58 10.68 3.83 2.83
N LEU A 59 10.26 3.68 1.57
CA LEU A 59 10.80 2.66 0.67
C LEU A 59 11.96 3.28 -0.11
N VAL A 60 13.14 2.68 0.01
CA VAL A 60 14.34 3.03 -0.76
C VAL A 60 14.68 1.84 -1.66
N ILE A 61 14.89 2.13 -2.94
CA ILE A 61 15.25 1.13 -3.94
C ILE A 61 16.70 1.39 -4.35
N ASN A 62 17.59 0.47 -3.99
CA ASN A 62 19.02 0.56 -4.32
C ASN A 62 19.30 -0.31 -5.55
N HIS A 63 19.43 0.33 -6.72
CA HIS A 63 19.71 -0.39 -7.96
C HIS A 63 21.12 -0.99 -8.01
N LEU A 64 22.11 -0.33 -7.40
CA LEU A 64 23.51 -0.80 -7.35
C LEU A 64 23.68 -2.09 -6.54
N GLN A 65 22.86 -2.29 -5.51
CA GLN A 65 22.94 -3.49 -4.67
C GLN A 65 21.91 -4.55 -5.10
N GLY A 66 21.01 -4.22 -6.03
CA GLY A 66 19.91 -5.09 -6.40
C GLY A 66 18.94 -5.40 -5.25
N CYS A 67 18.89 -4.54 -4.23
CA CYS A 67 18.09 -4.72 -3.01
C CYS A 67 17.12 -3.56 -2.79
N TYR A 68 16.01 -3.86 -2.11
CA TYR A 68 15.10 -2.87 -1.58
C TYR A 68 15.22 -2.81 -0.07
N GLN A 69 15.04 -1.62 0.49
CA GLN A 69 15.12 -1.37 1.93
C GLN A 69 13.88 -0.62 2.38
N ILE A 70 13.22 -1.17 3.39
CA ILE A 70 12.06 -0.57 4.02
C ILE A 70 12.50 0.01 5.35
N TYR A 71 12.35 1.33 5.51
CA TYR A 71 12.64 2.04 6.74
C TYR A 71 11.36 2.45 7.46
N ILE A 72 11.27 2.13 8.74
CA ILE A 72 10.20 2.59 9.64
C ILE A 72 10.87 3.38 10.77
N LYS A 73 10.47 4.64 11.01
CA LYS A 73 11.13 5.54 11.98
C LYS A 73 12.66 5.67 11.78
N ARG A 74 13.15 5.67 10.54
CA ARG A 74 14.59 5.65 10.21
C ARG A 74 15.35 4.39 10.68
N ARG A 75 14.65 3.34 11.15
CA ARG A 75 15.23 2.01 11.40
C ARG A 75 14.94 1.11 10.20
N LEU A 76 15.95 0.38 9.73
CA LEU A 76 15.78 -0.65 8.71
C LEU A 76 14.88 -1.74 9.29
N TRP A 77 13.72 -1.95 8.67
CA TRP A 77 12.75 -2.96 9.07
C TRP A 77 13.00 -4.25 8.30
N GLU A 78 13.14 -4.13 6.99
CA GLU A 78 13.27 -5.28 6.10
C GLU A 78 14.13 -4.90 4.89
N GLU A 79 14.95 -5.85 4.49
CA GLU A 79 15.79 -5.78 3.30
C GLU A 79 15.57 -7.06 2.50
N GLY A 80 15.37 -6.90 1.20
CA GLY A 80 15.16 -8.03 0.31
C GLY A 80 15.63 -7.75 -1.11
N PRO A 81 15.70 -8.78 -1.95
CA PRO A 81 16.15 -8.62 -3.32
C PRO A 81 15.08 -7.97 -4.20
N LEU A 82 15.51 -7.16 -5.16
CA LEU A 82 14.65 -6.28 -5.95
C LEU A 82 13.57 -7.02 -6.76
N HIS A 83 13.84 -8.26 -7.16
CA HIS A 83 12.90 -9.08 -7.93
C HIS A 83 11.65 -9.52 -7.15
N GLN A 84 11.64 -9.38 -5.82
CA GLN A 84 10.44 -9.61 -5.00
C GLN A 84 9.46 -8.44 -5.05
N ILE A 85 9.90 -7.26 -5.49
CA ILE A 85 9.03 -6.11 -5.72
C ILE A 85 8.53 -6.15 -7.15
N PHE A 86 7.23 -5.88 -7.30
CA PHE A 86 6.57 -5.81 -8.58
C PHE A 86 5.58 -4.66 -8.63
N VAL A 87 5.36 -4.18 -9.84
CA VAL A 87 4.28 -3.26 -10.18
C VAL A 87 3.13 -4.10 -10.71
N ARG A 88 1.93 -3.97 -10.14
CA ARG A 88 0.73 -4.65 -10.61
C ARG A 88 -0.32 -3.63 -11.03
N LEU A 89 -0.93 -3.86 -12.19
CA LEU A 89 -2.15 -3.18 -12.58
C LEU A 89 -3.34 -3.90 -11.95
N THR A 90 -4.17 -3.17 -11.21
CA THR A 90 -5.39 -3.70 -10.61
C THR A 90 -6.60 -3.11 -11.30
N ALA A 91 -7.55 -3.97 -11.66
CA ALA A 91 -8.84 -3.55 -12.22
C ALA A 91 -9.92 -3.64 -11.13
N GLN A 92 -10.72 -2.59 -11.01
CA GLN A 92 -11.91 -2.51 -10.17
C GLN A 92 -13.11 -2.28 -11.08
N THR A 93 -14.17 -3.06 -10.88
CA THR A 93 -15.39 -2.95 -11.67
C THR A 93 -16.44 -2.24 -10.84
N ASP A 94 -17.04 -1.21 -11.41
CA ASP A 94 -18.16 -0.48 -10.80
C ASP A 94 -19.47 -1.28 -10.95
N ALA A 95 -20.51 -0.88 -10.19
CA ALA A 95 -21.85 -1.48 -10.22
C ALA A 95 -22.47 -1.48 -11.62
N TYR A 96 -22.11 -0.50 -12.46
CA TYR A 96 -22.55 -0.38 -13.86
C TYR A 96 -21.71 -1.18 -14.85
N GLY A 97 -20.75 -1.99 -14.38
CA GLY A 97 -19.87 -2.80 -15.23
C GLY A 97 -18.70 -2.04 -15.87
N LYS A 98 -18.56 -0.73 -15.60
CA LYS A 98 -17.39 0.04 -16.05
C LYS A 98 -16.15 -0.39 -15.27
N ARG A 99 -15.05 -0.65 -15.97
CA ARG A 99 -13.76 -1.02 -15.38
C ARG A 99 -12.89 0.20 -15.19
N PHE A 100 -12.27 0.26 -14.03
CA PHE A 100 -11.26 1.24 -13.69
C PHE A 100 -9.97 0.55 -13.29
N TYR A 101 -8.86 1.15 -13.66
CA TYR A 101 -7.52 0.62 -13.48
C TYR A 101 -6.74 1.49 -12.52
N SER A 102 -6.00 0.87 -11.61
CA SER A 102 -5.08 1.52 -10.69
C SER A 102 -3.75 0.80 -10.71
N LEU A 103 -2.66 1.53 -10.48
CA LEU A 103 -1.32 0.96 -10.49
C LEU A 103 -0.79 0.87 -9.07
N ILE A 104 -0.40 -0.32 -8.64
CA ILE A 104 0.14 -0.57 -7.29
C ILE A 104 1.56 -1.12 -7.38
N ILE A 105 2.45 -0.70 -6.46
CA ILE A 105 3.69 -1.43 -6.16
C ILE A 105 3.42 -2.33 -4.97
N ASN A 106 3.79 -3.59 -5.09
CA ASN A 106 3.68 -4.56 -4.00
C ASN A 106 4.93 -5.45 -3.98
N GLY A 107 5.12 -6.20 -2.89
CA GLY A 107 6.25 -7.11 -2.75
C GLY A 107 6.22 -7.83 -1.41
N HIS A 108 7.27 -8.62 -1.14
CA HIS A 108 7.46 -9.22 0.18
C HIS A 108 7.69 -8.10 1.21
N GLY A 109 7.05 -8.18 2.37
CA GLY A 109 7.18 -7.16 3.43
C GLY A 109 6.58 -5.78 3.15
N LEU A 110 6.25 -5.51 1.88
CA LEU A 110 5.77 -4.22 1.41
C LEU A 110 4.24 -4.21 1.39
N GLU A 111 3.64 -3.24 2.07
CA GLU A 111 2.21 -2.98 1.89
C GLU A 111 1.97 -2.35 0.50
N GLY A 112 0.92 -2.80 -0.19
CA GLY A 112 0.58 -2.34 -1.54
C GLY A 112 0.44 -0.81 -1.61
N LEU A 113 1.35 -0.17 -2.33
CA LEU A 113 1.42 1.28 -2.49
C LEU A 113 0.80 1.68 -3.83
N ALA A 114 -0.30 2.43 -3.80
CA ALA A 114 -0.88 2.99 -5.01
C ALA A 114 0.02 4.08 -5.60
N LEU A 115 0.50 3.86 -6.83
CA LEU A 115 1.29 4.81 -7.60
C LEU A 115 0.43 5.80 -8.38
N ALA A 116 -0.63 5.29 -8.97
CA ALA A 116 -1.53 6.05 -9.82
C ALA A 116 -2.96 5.70 -9.47
N SER A 117 -3.77 6.76 -9.33
CA SER A 117 -5.17 6.69 -8.95
C SER A 117 -6.03 6.09 -10.06
N LEU A 118 -7.21 5.62 -9.64
CA LEU A 118 -8.26 5.01 -10.44
C LEU A 118 -8.53 5.77 -11.76
N SER A 119 -8.29 5.13 -12.92
CA SER A 119 -8.50 5.70 -14.26
C SER A 119 -9.23 4.70 -15.16
N ASP A 120 -10.06 5.19 -16.08
CA ASP A 120 -10.75 4.36 -17.06
C ASP A 120 -9.89 4.03 -18.30
N LYS A 121 -8.78 4.74 -18.49
CA LYS A 121 -7.88 4.56 -19.64
C LYS A 121 -6.84 3.46 -19.38
N TYR A 122 -7.21 2.23 -19.70
CA TYR A 122 -6.34 1.06 -19.58
C TYR A 122 -4.96 1.25 -20.23
N GLU A 123 -4.91 1.66 -21.50
CA GLU A 123 -3.66 1.76 -22.27
C GLU A 123 -2.65 2.72 -21.64
N HIS A 124 -3.13 3.83 -21.10
CA HIS A 124 -2.28 4.83 -20.44
C HIS A 124 -1.69 4.26 -19.14
N MET A 125 -2.49 3.53 -18.38
CA MET A 125 -2.07 2.89 -17.14
C MET A 125 -1.11 1.73 -17.38
N GLU A 126 -1.33 0.93 -18.42
CA GLU A 126 -0.42 -0.13 -18.85
C GLU A 126 0.93 0.46 -19.28
N PHE A 127 0.91 1.49 -20.13
CA PHE A 127 2.13 2.15 -20.58
C PHE A 127 2.92 2.75 -19.41
N LEU A 128 2.22 3.43 -18.48
CA LEU A 128 2.82 3.98 -17.29
C LEU A 128 3.44 2.90 -16.40
N GLY A 129 2.70 1.81 -16.15
CA GLY A 129 3.17 0.68 -15.35
C GLY A 129 4.43 0.04 -15.92
N ARG A 130 4.45 -0.21 -17.23
CA ARG A 130 5.62 -0.76 -17.92
C ARG A 130 6.80 0.21 -17.94
N ARG A 131 6.55 1.51 -18.11
CA ARG A 131 7.60 2.54 -18.06
C ARG A 131 8.24 2.63 -16.67
N ILE A 132 7.43 2.59 -15.61
CA ILE A 132 7.91 2.60 -14.22
C ILE A 132 8.71 1.33 -13.94
N ALA A 133 8.17 0.15 -14.29
CA ALA A 133 8.85 -1.12 -14.09
C ALA A 133 10.19 -1.18 -14.83
N ARG A 134 10.26 -0.69 -16.08
CA ARG A 134 11.50 -0.62 -16.85
C ARG A 134 12.53 0.30 -16.21
N LYS A 135 12.12 1.51 -15.80
CA LYS A 135 13.00 2.51 -15.20
C LYS A 135 13.56 2.06 -13.84
N LEU A 136 12.73 1.38 -13.04
CA LEU A 136 13.10 0.87 -11.73
C LEU A 136 13.67 -0.56 -11.76
N LYS A 137 13.81 -1.16 -12.95
CA LYS A 137 14.25 -2.55 -13.14
C LYS A 137 13.39 -3.59 -12.36
N LEU A 138 12.10 -3.32 -12.17
CA LEU A 138 11.13 -4.16 -11.44
C LEU A 138 10.33 -5.09 -12.37
N ASN A 139 9.63 -6.04 -11.75
CA ASN A 139 8.62 -6.88 -12.42
C ASN A 139 7.33 -6.08 -12.68
N TYR A 140 6.64 -6.36 -13.79
CA TYR A 140 5.34 -5.80 -14.12
C TYR A 140 4.32 -6.91 -14.33
N PHE A 141 3.16 -6.78 -13.69
CA PHE A 141 2.01 -7.64 -13.87
C PHE A 141 0.80 -6.82 -14.34
N ASP A 142 0.18 -7.27 -15.41
CA ASP A 142 -1.10 -6.78 -15.90
C ASP A 142 -2.26 -7.20 -14.98
N TYR A 143 -3.45 -6.66 -15.23
CA TYR A 143 -4.64 -6.97 -14.41
C TYR A 143 -5.14 -8.41 -14.59
N LEU A 144 -4.91 -9.01 -15.76
CA LEU A 144 -5.20 -10.42 -16.04
C LEU A 144 -3.96 -11.27 -15.76
N ASP A 145 -4.12 -12.34 -14.98
CA ASP A 145 -3.01 -13.24 -14.68
C ASP A 145 -2.48 -13.96 -15.93
N VAL A 146 -3.31 -14.16 -16.95
CA VAL A 146 -2.96 -14.85 -18.23
C VAL A 146 -2.45 -13.89 -19.31
N SER A 147 -2.29 -12.59 -19.01
CA SER A 147 -1.85 -11.61 -20.02
C SER A 147 -0.45 -11.91 -20.54
N THR A 148 -0.22 -11.76 -21.84
CA THR A 148 1.14 -11.84 -22.43
C THR A 148 1.96 -10.58 -22.19
N ARG A 149 1.37 -9.55 -21.56
CA ARG A 149 1.97 -8.22 -21.36
C ARG A 149 2.77 -8.11 -20.05
N HIS A 150 2.81 -9.18 -19.26
CA HIS A 150 3.64 -9.26 -18.07
C HIS A 150 5.12 -9.13 -18.42
N VAL A 151 5.87 -8.44 -17.56
CA VAL A 151 7.34 -8.35 -17.67
C VAL A 151 7.92 -8.97 -16.41
N ILE A 152 8.35 -10.23 -16.51
CA ILE A 152 8.87 -11.00 -15.37
C ILE A 152 10.37 -11.18 -15.53
N ARG A 153 11.10 -10.83 -14.47
CA ARG A 153 12.54 -10.99 -14.32
C ARG A 153 12.76 -11.97 -13.18
N HIS A 154 13.10 -13.20 -13.53
CA HIS A 154 13.32 -14.27 -12.55
C HIS A 154 14.68 -14.18 -11.86
N ARG A 155 15.64 -13.47 -12.46
CA ARG A 155 16.98 -13.26 -11.90
C ARG A 155 17.31 -11.77 -11.85
N PRO A 156 18.07 -11.32 -10.85
CA PRO A 156 18.66 -9.99 -10.88
C PRO A 156 19.54 -9.87 -12.15
N PRO A 157 19.48 -8.75 -12.90
CA PRO A 157 20.39 -8.54 -14.01
C PRO A 157 21.83 -8.57 -13.47
N LEU A 158 22.67 -9.41 -14.05
CA LEU A 158 24.11 -9.37 -13.80
C LEU A 158 24.60 -8.06 -14.43
N GLU A 159 25.33 -7.24 -13.67
CA GLU A 159 25.77 -5.89 -14.08
C GLU A 159 26.64 -5.84 -15.35
N ARG A 160 26.97 -6.99 -15.96
CA ARG A 160 27.85 -7.10 -17.12
C ARG A 160 27.24 -6.75 -18.47
N ASP A 161 25.92 -6.55 -18.57
CA ASP A 161 25.27 -6.33 -19.88
C ASP A 161 25.12 -4.84 -20.26
N GLU A 162 25.44 -3.89 -19.38
CA GLU A 162 25.35 -2.45 -19.69
C GLU A 162 26.63 -1.86 -20.33
N GLU A 163 27.77 -2.55 -20.28
CA GLU A 163 29.02 -2.11 -20.95
C GLU A 163 29.10 -2.49 -22.43
N LEU A 164 28.22 -3.36 -22.92
CA LEU A 164 28.26 -3.91 -24.29
C LEU A 164 27.27 -3.25 -25.28
N GLN A 165 26.63 -2.15 -24.89
CA GLN A 165 25.70 -1.40 -25.77
C GLN A 165 26.08 0.08 -25.92
N VAL A 166 27.38 0.38 -26.04
CA VAL A 166 27.89 1.68 -26.55
C VAL A 166 28.04 1.60 -28.07
#